data_AF-A0A959NUL0-F1
#
_entry.id   AF-A0A959NUL0-F1
#
_cell.length_a   1.000
_cell.length_b   1.000
_cell.length_c   1.000
_cell.angle_alpha   90.00
_cell.angle_beta   90.00
_cell.angle_gamma   90.00
#
_symmetry.space_group_name_H-M   'P 1'
#
loop_
_entity.id
_entity.type
_entity.pdbx_description
1 polymer ?
#
loop_
_entity_poly.entity_id
_entity_poly.type
_entity_poly.pdbx_seq_one_letter_code
_entity_poly.pdbx_strand_id
1 'polypeptide(L)'
;MQYEDEKSLELLKQIFLAENNERLEEFEKELDEIKLLLNDKEKLINLNLPITAELLRRKIDKSNDEMAEVFYPIFGKALKKQIAESKDEIIDILYPIMGQTIKKTVTEAIKDLYESINLKIDNALRKGIFSKKIKSTISGVSTSDLIIQESFPFLINEIFLIHEKSGLLISHVSSSQNDSTDADIISSMLSAIKNFVSESFKSDSESKDLYEIQYGDSKIILER
;
A
#
# COMPACT_ATOMS: atom_id res chain seq x y z
N MET A 1 43.39 75.03 53.61
CA MET A 1 44.06 74.08 52.71
C MET A 1 43.63 72.64 52.95
N GLN A 2 43.89 72.04 54.12
CA GLN A 2 43.52 70.63 54.40
C GLN A 2 42.02 70.28 54.22
N TYR A 3 41.11 71.22 54.50
CA TYR A 3 39.66 71.03 54.39
C TYR A 3 39.12 71.12 52.94
N GLU A 4 39.84 71.78 52.03
CA GLU A 4 39.44 71.89 50.61
C GLU A 4 39.88 70.66 49.81
N ASP A 5 41.03 70.08 50.13
CA ASP A 5 41.53 68.86 49.50
C ASP A 5 40.68 67.63 49.84
N GLU A 6 40.20 67.53 51.08
CA GLU A 6 39.31 66.44 51.51
C GLU A 6 37.95 66.51 50.79
N LYS A 7 37.39 67.71 50.64
CA LYS A 7 36.14 67.93 49.90
C LYS A 7 36.28 67.66 48.40
N SER A 8 37.44 67.97 47.83
CA SER A 8 37.74 67.71 46.41
C SER A 8 37.93 66.21 46.13
N LEU A 9 38.52 65.48 47.07
CA LEU A 9 38.66 64.03 47.01
C LEU A 9 37.32 63.31 47.17
N GLU A 10 36.45 63.80 48.06
CA GLU A 10 35.07 63.32 48.24
C GLU A 10 34.26 63.48 46.94
N LEU A 11 34.38 64.66 46.30
CA LEU A 11 33.71 64.96 45.04
C LEU A 11 34.22 64.09 43.90
N LEU A 12 35.54 63.86 43.81
CA LEU A 12 36.12 62.98 42.80
C LEU A 12 35.68 61.52 42.97
N LYS A 13 35.59 61.04 44.22
CA LYS A 13 35.03 59.71 44.51
C LYS A 13 33.56 59.62 44.12
N GLN A 14 32.75 60.64 44.43
CA GLN A 14 31.34 60.66 44.03
C GLN A 14 31.17 60.65 42.51
N ILE A 15 31.97 61.42 41.76
CA ILE A 15 31.91 61.45 40.30
C ILE A 15 32.34 60.11 39.69
N PHE A 16 33.42 59.51 40.20
CA PHE A 16 33.93 58.23 39.70
C PHE A 16 33.02 57.03 40.06
N LEU A 17 32.33 57.11 41.20
CA LEU A 17 31.38 56.09 41.65
C LEU A 17 29.97 56.31 41.08
N ALA A 18 29.61 57.51 40.64
CA ALA A 18 28.29 57.80 40.08
C ALA A 18 28.01 56.96 38.84
N GLU A 19 28.93 56.90 37.88
CA GLU A 19 28.76 56.08 36.66
C GLU A 19 28.64 54.59 37.00
N ASN A 20 29.40 54.11 37.98
CA ASN A 20 29.34 52.71 38.41
C ASN A 20 28.04 52.40 39.18
N ASN A 21 27.54 53.33 39.99
CA ASN A 21 26.28 53.19 40.70
C ASN A 21 25.09 53.24 39.74
N GLU A 22 25.12 54.13 38.74
CA GLU A 22 24.09 54.21 37.70
C GLU A 22 24.02 52.89 36.90
N ARG A 23 25.18 52.32 36.54
CA ARG A 23 25.26 51.00 35.91
C ARG A 23 24.77 49.86 36.81
N LEU A 24 25.03 49.93 38.11
CA LEU A 24 24.52 48.95 39.07
C LEU A 24 23.00 49.04 39.21
N GLU A 25 22.43 50.24 39.28
CA GLU A 25 20.98 50.45 39.29
C GLU A 25 20.32 49.95 37.98
N GLU A 26 20.96 50.16 36.84
CA GLU A 26 20.51 49.62 35.55
C GLU A 26 20.51 48.09 35.55
N PHE A 27 21.58 47.45 36.05
CA PHE A 27 21.64 45.99 36.18
C PHE A 27 20.62 45.43 37.17
N GLU A 28 20.39 46.08 38.30
CA GLU A 28 19.36 45.68 39.26
C GLU A 28 17.98 45.72 38.63
N LYS A 29 17.70 46.77 37.84
CA LYS A 29 16.45 46.90 37.11
C LYS A 29 16.27 45.81 36.04
N GLU A 30 17.29 45.53 35.23
CA GLU A 30 17.26 44.42 34.26
C GLU A 30 17.03 43.07 34.94
N LEU A 31 17.68 42.84 36.09
CA LEU A 31 17.49 41.61 36.87
C LEU A 31 16.06 41.48 37.39
N ASP A 32 15.45 42.57 37.85
CA ASP A 32 14.07 42.55 38.31
C ASP A 32 13.08 42.35 37.16
N GLU A 33 13.35 42.91 35.98
CA GLU A 33 12.59 42.65 34.76
C GLU A 33 12.68 41.17 34.35
N ILE A 34 13.87 40.56 34.39
CA ILE A 34 14.06 39.12 34.11
C ILE A 34 13.33 38.27 35.14
N LYS A 35 13.44 38.57 36.44
CA LYS A 35 12.71 37.83 37.50
C LYS A 35 11.21 37.89 37.26
N LEU A 36 10.69 39.04 36.85
CA LEU A 36 9.28 39.23 36.56
C LEU A 36 8.85 38.44 35.32
N LEU A 37 9.69 38.40 34.27
CA LEU A 37 9.48 37.56 33.09
C LEU A 37 9.46 36.07 33.45
N LEU A 38 10.34 35.60 34.35
CA LEU A 38 10.43 34.20 34.76
C LEU A 38 9.30 33.77 35.71
N ASN A 39 8.78 34.69 36.53
CA ASN A 39 7.69 34.40 37.48
C ASN A 39 6.29 34.57 36.87
N ASP A 40 6.18 35.19 35.70
CA ASP A 40 4.92 35.35 34.98
C ASP A 40 4.77 34.29 33.88
N LYS A 41 3.79 33.39 34.08
CA LYS A 41 3.52 32.28 33.17
C LYS A 41 3.16 32.74 31.76
N GLU A 42 2.40 33.82 31.61
CA GLU A 42 2.00 34.31 30.28
C GLU A 42 3.17 34.95 29.56
N LYS A 43 4.03 35.67 30.27
CA LYS A 43 5.26 36.23 29.69
C LYS A 43 6.23 35.14 29.26
N LEU A 44 6.39 34.09 30.07
CA LEU A 44 7.17 32.91 29.69
C LEU A 44 6.62 32.22 28.45
N ILE A 45 5.30 32.02 28.36
CA ILE A 45 4.68 31.41 27.18
C ILE A 45 4.96 32.27 25.94
N ASN A 46 4.73 33.58 26.02
CA ASN A 46 4.95 34.49 24.90
C ASN A 46 6.42 34.56 24.45
N LEU A 47 7.37 34.46 25.39
CA LEU A 47 8.79 34.38 25.07
C LEU A 47 9.14 33.08 24.34
N ASN A 48 8.49 31.97 24.68
CA ASN A 48 8.77 30.65 24.10
C ASN A 48 7.96 30.37 22.82
N LEU A 49 6.83 31.05 22.58
CA LEU A 49 5.99 30.85 21.41
C LEU A 49 6.78 30.89 20.08
N PRO A 50 7.64 31.90 19.82
CA PRO A 50 8.41 31.97 18.58
C PRO A 50 9.35 30.78 18.34
N ILE A 51 9.84 30.14 19.41
CA ILE A 51 10.80 29.03 19.35
C ILE A 51 10.16 27.66 19.56
N THR A 52 8.86 27.60 19.85
CA THR A 52 8.18 26.35 20.26
C THR A 52 8.28 25.27 19.18
N ALA A 53 8.16 25.63 17.90
CA ALA A 53 8.30 24.69 16.79
C ALA A 53 9.72 24.08 16.72
N GLU A 54 10.75 24.91 16.92
CA GLU A 54 12.15 24.47 16.95
C GLU A 54 12.44 23.63 18.20
N LEU A 55 11.90 23.99 19.36
CA LEU A 55 12.01 23.20 20.59
C LEU A 55 11.37 21.82 20.42
N LEU A 56 10.18 21.77 19.84
CA LEU A 56 9.47 20.52 19.58
C LEU A 56 10.23 19.65 18.59
N ARG A 57 10.75 20.23 17.50
CA ARG A 57 11.58 19.52 16.53
C ARG A 57 12.82 18.91 17.18
N ARG A 58 13.56 19.71 17.96
CA ARG A 58 14.73 19.22 18.73
C ARG A 58 14.37 18.11 19.71
N LYS A 59 13.20 18.21 20.35
CA LYS A 59 12.72 17.19 21.30
C LYS A 59 12.35 15.89 20.59
N ILE A 60 11.71 15.97 19.41
CA ILE A 60 11.43 14.81 18.56
C ILE A 60 12.74 14.16 18.09
N ASP A 61 13.70 14.94 17.62
CA ASP A 61 14.98 14.42 17.10
C ASP A 61 15.83 13.75 18.21
N LYS A 62 15.75 14.24 19.46
CA LYS A 62 16.56 13.73 20.58
C LYS A 62 15.86 12.69 21.45
N SER A 63 14.53 12.70 21.50
CA SER A 63 13.74 11.92 22.46
C SER A 63 12.47 11.38 21.80
N ASN A 64 12.64 10.68 20.67
CA ASN A 64 11.53 10.12 19.90
C ASN A 64 10.64 9.20 20.77
N ASP A 65 11.25 8.36 21.62
CA ASP A 65 10.51 7.42 22.48
C ASP A 65 9.64 8.13 23.54
N GLU A 66 10.18 9.16 24.21
CA GLU A 66 9.39 9.96 25.17
C GLU A 66 8.23 10.69 24.48
N MET A 67 8.47 11.22 23.27
CA MET A 67 7.41 11.87 22.49
C MET A 67 6.36 10.85 22.05
N ALA A 68 6.78 9.64 21.68
CA ALA A 68 5.86 8.55 21.35
C ALA A 68 5.00 8.18 22.55
N GLU A 69 5.55 8.07 23.77
CA GLU A 69 4.77 7.81 24.99
C GLU A 69 3.73 8.91 25.28
N VAL A 70 4.07 10.18 25.03
CA VAL A 70 3.13 11.31 25.21
C VAL A 70 2.00 11.27 24.19
N PHE A 71 2.29 10.93 22.92
CA PHE A 71 1.30 10.95 21.84
C PHE A 71 0.50 9.64 21.72
N TYR A 72 1.05 8.51 22.14
CA TYR A 72 0.43 7.19 21.98
C TYR A 72 -1.02 7.11 22.51
N PRO A 73 -1.34 7.64 23.72
CA PRO A 73 -2.70 7.56 24.27
C PRO A 73 -3.75 8.34 23.45
N ILE A 74 -3.33 9.38 22.72
CA ILE A 74 -4.23 10.22 21.92
C ILE A 74 -4.26 9.79 20.45
N PHE A 75 -3.17 9.22 19.94
CA PHE A 75 -3.01 8.91 18.53
C PHE A 75 -4.07 7.92 18.03
N GLY A 76 -4.29 6.81 18.77
CA GLY A 76 -5.27 5.81 18.37
C GLY A 76 -6.70 6.35 18.31
N LYS A 77 -7.08 7.21 19.27
CA LYS A 77 -8.40 7.86 19.30
C LYS A 77 -8.54 8.87 18.16
N ALA A 78 -7.51 9.69 17.93
CA ALA A 78 -7.48 10.66 16.86
C ALA A 78 -7.56 10.00 15.49
N LEU A 79 -6.77 8.95 15.25
CA LEU A 79 -6.79 8.19 13.99
C LEU A 79 -8.14 7.52 13.76
N LYS A 80 -8.72 6.88 14.78
CA LYS A 80 -10.05 6.26 14.67
C LYS A 80 -11.13 7.29 14.32
N LYS A 81 -11.06 8.47 14.93
CA LYS A 81 -11.97 9.58 14.63
C LYS A 81 -11.78 10.07 13.19
N GLN A 82 -10.54 10.29 12.76
CA GLN A 82 -10.21 10.71 11.40
C GLN A 82 -10.71 9.71 10.35
N ILE A 83 -10.53 8.41 10.56
CA ILE A 83 -11.05 7.37 9.65
C ILE A 83 -12.58 7.40 9.61
N ALA A 84 -13.24 7.63 10.75
CA ALA A 84 -14.70 7.68 10.80
C ALA A 84 -15.29 8.93 10.12
N GLU A 85 -14.61 10.07 10.24
CA GLU A 85 -15.05 11.37 9.74
C GLU A 85 -14.65 11.61 8.27
N SER A 86 -13.51 11.08 7.83
CA SER A 86 -12.94 11.28 6.48
C SER A 86 -12.82 9.98 5.69
N LYS A 87 -13.88 9.16 5.67
CA LYS A 87 -13.85 7.83 5.00
C LYS A 87 -13.43 7.90 3.54
N ASP A 88 -14.03 8.81 2.77
CA ASP A 88 -13.81 8.88 1.32
C ASP A 88 -12.36 9.28 0.99
N GLU A 89 -11.82 10.29 1.68
CA GLU A 89 -10.42 10.71 1.54
C GLU A 89 -9.44 9.57 1.89
N ILE A 90 -9.72 8.82 2.95
CA ILE A 90 -8.91 7.66 3.32
C ILE A 90 -9.04 6.55 2.28
N ILE A 91 -10.23 6.30 1.74
CA ILE A 91 -10.44 5.32 0.67
C ILE A 91 -9.64 5.71 -0.57
N ASP A 92 -9.69 6.98 -1.00
CA ASP A 92 -8.96 7.47 -2.17
C ASP A 92 -7.44 7.30 -2.03
N ILE A 93 -6.90 7.52 -0.82
CA ILE A 93 -5.47 7.30 -0.52
C ILE A 93 -5.13 5.81 -0.53
N LEU A 94 -6.00 4.96 0.02
CA LEU A 94 -5.71 3.53 0.18
C LEU A 94 -5.99 2.72 -1.08
N TYR A 95 -6.92 3.13 -1.94
CA TYR A 95 -7.35 2.36 -3.11
C TYR A 95 -6.21 1.99 -4.07
N PRO A 96 -5.29 2.91 -4.43
CA PRO A 96 -4.14 2.57 -5.28
C PRO A 96 -3.21 1.53 -4.62
N ILE A 97 -2.97 1.66 -3.32
CA ILE A 97 -2.10 0.76 -2.55
C ILE A 97 -2.73 -0.63 -2.44
N MET A 98 -4.03 -0.68 -2.15
CA MET A 98 -4.78 -1.93 -2.10
C MET A 98 -4.82 -2.59 -3.47
N GLY A 99 -5.10 -1.84 -4.54
CA GLY A 99 -5.10 -2.36 -5.90
C GLY A 99 -3.75 -2.96 -6.31
N GLN A 100 -2.64 -2.28 -6.01
CA GLN A 100 -1.29 -2.81 -6.25
C GLN A 100 -1.03 -4.08 -5.44
N THR A 101 -1.44 -4.09 -4.16
CA THR A 101 -1.26 -5.24 -3.27
C THR A 101 -2.07 -6.44 -3.73
N ILE A 102 -3.35 -6.25 -4.06
CA ILE A 102 -4.25 -7.28 -4.60
C ILE A 102 -3.66 -7.82 -5.91
N LYS A 103 -3.26 -6.93 -6.84
CA LYS A 103 -2.63 -7.34 -8.10
C LYS A 103 -1.38 -8.19 -7.86
N LYS A 104 -0.52 -7.77 -6.94
CA LYS A 104 0.70 -8.50 -6.58
C LYS A 104 0.35 -9.88 -6.01
N THR A 105 -0.53 -9.95 -5.01
CA THR A 105 -0.95 -11.21 -4.38
C THR A 105 -1.60 -12.17 -5.37
N VAL A 106 -2.47 -11.67 -6.26
CA VAL A 106 -3.09 -12.47 -7.32
C VAL A 106 -2.03 -12.98 -8.30
N THR A 107 -1.10 -12.12 -8.72
CA THR A 107 -0.02 -12.50 -9.64
C THR A 107 0.89 -13.56 -9.02
N GLU A 108 1.23 -13.43 -7.75
CA GLU A 108 2.01 -14.42 -6.99
C GLU A 108 1.25 -15.75 -6.89
N ALA A 109 -0.04 -15.71 -6.55
CA ALA A 109 -0.87 -16.92 -6.50
C ALA A 109 -0.96 -17.64 -7.86
N ILE A 110 -1.09 -16.89 -8.96
CA ILE A 110 -1.08 -17.43 -10.33
C ILE A 110 0.29 -18.05 -10.66
N LYS A 111 1.37 -17.38 -10.28
CA LYS A 111 2.73 -17.90 -10.48
C LYS A 111 2.95 -19.19 -9.70
N ASP A 112 2.55 -19.23 -8.43
CA ASP A 112 2.64 -20.43 -7.59
C ASP A 112 1.80 -21.58 -8.19
N LEU A 113 0.63 -21.26 -8.72
CA LEU A 113 -0.20 -22.23 -9.44
C LEU A 113 0.53 -22.76 -10.68
N TYR A 114 1.08 -21.89 -11.53
CA TYR A 114 1.85 -22.27 -12.72
C TYR A 114 3.05 -23.16 -12.39
N GLU A 115 3.82 -22.80 -11.36
CA GLU A 115 4.96 -23.60 -10.89
C GLU A 115 4.51 -24.97 -10.37
N SER A 116 3.40 -25.02 -9.62
CA SER A 116 2.83 -26.29 -9.12
C SER A 116 2.33 -27.19 -10.26
N ILE A 117 1.76 -26.61 -11.32
CA ILE A 117 1.31 -27.31 -12.50
C ILE A 117 2.50 -27.86 -13.28
N ASN A 118 3.52 -27.03 -13.56
CA ASN A 118 4.71 -27.46 -14.29
C ASN A 118 5.45 -28.60 -13.58
N LEU A 119 5.63 -28.51 -12.26
CA LEU A 119 6.25 -29.59 -11.49
C LEU A 119 5.46 -30.90 -11.56
N LYS A 120 4.13 -30.84 -11.59
CA LYS A 120 3.27 -32.03 -11.70
C LYS A 120 3.23 -32.57 -13.13
N ILE A 121 3.20 -31.71 -14.15
CA ILE A 121 3.25 -32.07 -15.57
C ILE A 121 4.59 -32.73 -15.89
N ASP A 122 5.72 -32.13 -15.53
CA ASP A 122 7.05 -32.70 -15.79
C ASP A 122 7.21 -34.08 -15.12
N ASN A 123 6.68 -34.26 -13.91
CA ASN A 123 6.70 -35.54 -13.22
C ASN A 123 5.71 -36.55 -13.82
N ALA A 124 4.54 -36.12 -14.30
CA ALA A 124 3.55 -36.96 -14.97
C ALA A 124 4.04 -37.39 -16.36
N LEU A 125 4.71 -36.53 -17.11
CA LEU A 125 5.32 -36.83 -18.40
C LEU A 125 6.54 -37.76 -18.24
N ARG A 126 7.39 -37.54 -17.22
CA ARG A 126 8.53 -38.42 -16.90
C ARG A 126 8.11 -39.80 -16.39
N LYS A 127 6.98 -39.94 -15.70
CA LYS A 127 6.46 -41.25 -15.23
C LYS A 127 5.43 -41.89 -16.17
N GLY A 128 4.88 -41.16 -17.13
CA GLY A 128 3.70 -41.57 -17.92
C GLY A 128 3.89 -41.79 -19.41
N ILE A 129 4.99 -41.34 -20.04
CA ILE A 129 5.17 -41.49 -21.50
C ILE A 129 5.88 -42.79 -21.92
N PHE A 130 6.54 -43.51 -21.01
CA PHE A 130 7.37 -44.67 -21.40
C PHE A 130 6.77 -46.09 -21.16
N SER A 131 5.56 -46.25 -20.61
CA SER A 131 5.11 -47.61 -20.22
C SER A 131 3.70 -48.06 -20.60
N LYS A 132 2.90 -47.26 -21.33
CA LYS A 132 1.49 -47.65 -21.59
C LYS A 132 0.99 -47.52 -23.04
N LYS A 133 1.86 -47.70 -24.04
CA LYS A 133 1.41 -47.91 -25.43
C LYS A 133 1.87 -49.20 -26.11
N ILE A 134 2.61 -50.08 -25.44
CA ILE A 134 3.21 -51.25 -26.13
C ILE A 134 2.76 -52.62 -25.60
N LYS A 135 2.15 -52.75 -24.43
CA LYS A 135 1.64 -54.05 -23.96
C LYS A 135 0.39 -53.94 -23.09
N SER A 136 -0.78 -54.03 -23.74
CA SER A 136 -1.88 -54.86 -23.25
C SER A 136 -2.98 -54.90 -24.31
N THR A 137 -2.81 -55.80 -25.27
CA THR A 137 -3.92 -56.48 -25.91
C THR A 137 -4.82 -57.10 -24.83
N ILE A 138 -6.10 -57.26 -25.13
CA ILE A 138 -7.03 -58.22 -24.49
C ILE A 138 -7.63 -57.79 -23.15
N SER A 139 -8.97 -57.87 -23.12
CA SER A 139 -9.87 -57.82 -21.97
C SER A 139 -10.28 -56.44 -21.46
N GLY A 140 -11.45 -56.05 -21.95
CA GLY A 140 -12.54 -55.35 -21.26
C GLY A 140 -12.28 -54.73 -19.88
N VAL A 141 -12.87 -53.53 -19.74
CA VAL A 141 -12.99 -52.70 -18.53
C VAL A 141 -11.74 -51.86 -18.25
N SER A 142 -11.72 -50.66 -18.82
CA SER A 142 -10.72 -49.65 -18.47
C SER A 142 -11.33 -48.70 -17.45
N THR A 143 -11.01 -48.92 -16.18
CA THR A 143 -11.22 -48.00 -15.06
C THR A 143 -10.31 -46.78 -15.25
N SER A 144 -10.58 -45.98 -16.28
CA SER A 144 -9.80 -44.79 -16.64
C SER A 144 -10.43 -43.48 -16.16
N ASP A 145 -11.63 -43.55 -15.59
CA ASP A 145 -12.37 -42.35 -15.18
C ASP A 145 -12.03 -41.89 -13.74
N LEU A 146 -11.23 -42.65 -12.99
CA LEU A 146 -11.09 -42.43 -11.53
C LEU A 146 -9.85 -41.65 -11.07
N ILE A 147 -8.92 -41.22 -11.93
CA ILE A 147 -7.66 -40.59 -11.47
C ILE A 147 -7.53 -39.11 -11.87
N ILE A 148 -8.38 -38.59 -12.75
CA ILE A 148 -8.35 -37.18 -13.19
C ILE A 148 -9.21 -36.28 -12.28
N GLN A 149 -10.10 -36.86 -11.47
CA GLN A 149 -11.12 -36.13 -10.71
C GLN A 149 -10.63 -35.55 -9.36
N GLU A 150 -9.42 -35.89 -8.89
CA GLU A 150 -8.97 -35.58 -7.52
C GLU A 150 -7.86 -34.51 -7.40
N SER A 151 -7.46 -33.82 -8.48
CA SER A 151 -6.26 -32.94 -8.44
C SER A 151 -6.48 -31.46 -8.75
N PHE A 152 -7.70 -31.04 -9.07
CA PHE A 152 -8.06 -29.63 -9.28
C PHE A 152 -9.29 -29.31 -8.41
N PRO A 153 -9.37 -28.14 -7.75
CA PRO A 153 -10.58 -27.70 -7.05
C PRO A 153 -11.69 -27.25 -8.01
N PHE A 154 -11.52 -27.47 -9.31
CA PHE A 154 -12.43 -27.08 -10.37
C PHE A 154 -12.50 -28.18 -11.42
N LEU A 155 -13.64 -28.24 -12.13
CA LEU A 155 -13.85 -29.13 -13.27
C LEU A 155 -13.67 -28.31 -14.55
N ILE A 156 -12.83 -28.77 -15.47
CA ILE A 156 -12.71 -28.20 -16.80
C ILE A 156 -13.78 -28.85 -17.66
N ASN A 157 -14.83 -28.10 -17.99
CA ASN A 157 -15.92 -28.62 -18.80
C ASN A 157 -15.53 -28.64 -20.28
N GLU A 158 -14.99 -27.53 -20.80
CA GLU A 158 -14.69 -27.36 -22.21
C GLU A 158 -13.44 -26.48 -22.44
N ILE A 159 -12.70 -26.76 -23.51
CA ILE A 159 -11.53 -25.99 -23.96
C ILE A 159 -11.75 -25.62 -25.43
N PHE A 160 -11.61 -24.33 -25.76
CA PHE A 160 -11.74 -23.79 -27.11
C PHE A 160 -10.43 -23.16 -27.57
N LEU A 161 -9.94 -23.57 -28.72
CA LEU A 161 -8.86 -22.90 -29.43
C LEU A 161 -9.46 -22.14 -30.61
N ILE A 162 -9.38 -20.81 -30.58
CA ILE A 162 -10.07 -19.93 -31.52
C ILE A 162 -9.05 -19.04 -32.23
N HIS A 163 -9.18 -18.91 -33.55
CA HIS A 163 -8.35 -18.01 -34.33
C HIS A 163 -8.69 -16.55 -34.04
N GLU A 164 -7.71 -15.81 -33.48
CA GLU A 164 -7.91 -14.47 -32.90
C GLU A 164 -8.64 -13.48 -33.81
N LYS A 165 -8.28 -13.43 -35.10
CA LYS A 165 -8.80 -12.42 -36.03
C LYS A 165 -10.15 -12.78 -36.65
N SER A 166 -10.42 -14.07 -36.83
CA SER A 166 -11.62 -14.53 -37.56
C SER A 166 -12.70 -15.10 -36.65
N GLY A 167 -12.38 -15.42 -35.40
CA GLY A 167 -13.28 -16.13 -34.49
C GLY A 167 -13.54 -17.59 -34.87
N LEU A 168 -12.79 -18.13 -35.83
CA LEU A 168 -12.92 -19.50 -36.30
C LEU A 168 -12.41 -20.48 -35.23
N LEU A 169 -13.19 -21.52 -34.92
CA LEU A 169 -12.75 -22.61 -34.06
C LEU A 169 -11.66 -23.44 -34.75
N ILE A 170 -10.50 -23.55 -34.11
CA ILE A 170 -9.38 -24.39 -34.54
C ILE A 170 -9.49 -25.78 -33.90
N SER A 171 -9.82 -25.84 -32.62
CA SER A 171 -9.94 -27.09 -31.86
C SER A 171 -10.87 -26.91 -30.66
N HIS A 172 -11.59 -27.99 -30.31
CA HIS A 172 -12.45 -28.04 -29.14
C HIS A 172 -12.29 -29.38 -28.43
N VAL A 173 -12.27 -29.34 -27.11
CA VAL A 173 -12.25 -30.53 -26.25
C VAL A 173 -13.32 -30.35 -25.18
N SER A 174 -14.26 -31.29 -25.11
CA SER A 174 -15.28 -31.31 -24.07
C SER A 174 -15.11 -32.52 -23.17
N SER A 175 -15.43 -32.36 -21.89
CA SER A 175 -15.57 -33.46 -20.94
C SER A 175 -16.83 -34.31 -21.19
N SER A 176 -17.81 -33.84 -21.97
CA SER A 176 -18.99 -34.60 -22.41
C SER A 176 -18.81 -35.12 -23.84
N GLN A 177 -19.17 -36.39 -24.08
CA GLN A 177 -19.02 -37.03 -25.41
C GLN A 177 -20.04 -36.60 -26.47
N ASN A 178 -20.96 -35.70 -26.12
CA ASN A 178 -21.96 -35.16 -27.04
C ASN A 178 -21.73 -33.66 -27.17
N ASP A 179 -21.90 -33.16 -28.40
CA ASP A 179 -22.05 -31.73 -28.78
C ASP A 179 -20.81 -31.05 -29.39
N SER A 180 -20.42 -31.50 -30.58
CA SER A 180 -19.51 -30.75 -31.46
C SER A 180 -20.20 -29.63 -32.25
N THR A 181 -21.54 -29.60 -32.30
CA THR A 181 -22.29 -28.66 -33.16
C THR A 181 -22.43 -27.26 -32.55
N ASP A 182 -22.37 -27.14 -31.22
CA ASP A 182 -22.48 -25.85 -30.53
C ASP A 182 -21.13 -25.13 -30.43
N ALA A 183 -20.02 -25.85 -30.60
CA ALA A 183 -18.69 -25.32 -30.34
C ALA A 183 -18.30 -24.18 -31.30
N ASP A 184 -18.64 -24.30 -32.59
CA ASP A 184 -18.40 -23.27 -33.61
C ASP A 184 -19.23 -22.00 -33.37
N ILE A 185 -20.43 -22.16 -32.82
CA ILE A 185 -21.33 -21.04 -32.50
C ILE A 185 -20.82 -20.34 -31.23
N ILE A 186 -20.47 -21.10 -30.19
CA ILE A 186 -19.90 -20.58 -28.96
C ILE A 186 -18.59 -19.83 -29.24
N SER A 187 -17.70 -20.38 -30.07
CA SER A 187 -16.44 -19.70 -30.43
C SER A 187 -16.67 -18.37 -31.14
N SER A 188 -17.69 -18.33 -32.02
CA SER A 188 -18.10 -17.13 -32.74
C SER A 188 -18.67 -16.08 -31.77
N MET A 189 -19.51 -16.49 -30.82
CA MET A 189 -20.08 -15.61 -29.80
C MET A 189 -19.01 -15.06 -28.85
N LEU A 190 -18.09 -15.90 -28.37
CA LEU A 190 -16.98 -15.47 -27.50
C LEU A 190 -16.10 -14.43 -28.22
N SER A 191 -15.84 -14.65 -29.51
CA SER A 191 -15.10 -13.70 -30.35
C SER A 191 -15.88 -12.38 -30.54
N ALA A 192 -17.18 -12.45 -30.76
CA ALA A 192 -18.04 -11.27 -30.88
C ALA A 192 -18.11 -10.46 -29.58
N ILE A 193 -18.24 -11.13 -28.42
CA ILE A 193 -18.27 -10.49 -27.10
C ILE A 193 -16.93 -9.79 -26.83
N LYS A 194 -15.80 -10.48 -27.06
CA LYS A 194 -14.47 -9.89 -26.93
C LYS A 194 -14.33 -8.63 -27.78
N ASN A 195 -14.72 -8.71 -29.06
CA ASN A 195 -14.66 -7.56 -29.97
C ASN A 195 -15.55 -6.41 -29.52
N PHE A 196 -16.79 -6.69 -29.09
CA PHE A 196 -17.72 -5.67 -28.59
C PHE A 196 -17.19 -4.94 -27.36
N VAL A 197 -16.63 -5.68 -26.39
CA VAL A 197 -16.01 -5.10 -25.19
C VAL A 197 -14.82 -4.25 -25.58
N SER A 198 -13.90 -4.78 -26.41
CA SER A 198 -12.76 -4.01 -26.89
C SER A 198 -13.19 -2.74 -27.64
N GLU A 199 -14.26 -2.77 -28.43
CA GLU A 199 -14.79 -1.61 -29.14
C GLU A 199 -15.46 -0.58 -28.24
N SER A 200 -16.23 -1.03 -27.26
CA SER A 200 -17.00 -0.15 -26.36
C SER A 200 -16.10 0.67 -25.42
N PHE A 201 -14.91 0.15 -25.11
CA PHE A 201 -13.98 0.77 -24.16
C PHE A 201 -12.69 1.32 -24.83
N LYS A 202 -12.70 1.52 -26.16
CA LYS A 202 -11.59 2.09 -26.96
C LYS A 202 -11.14 3.52 -26.56
N SER A 203 -11.83 4.17 -25.63
CA SER A 203 -11.64 5.59 -25.29
C SER A 203 -10.54 5.87 -24.26
N ASP A 204 -10.07 4.85 -23.54
CA ASP A 204 -8.98 4.99 -22.57
C ASP A 204 -7.67 4.55 -23.21
N SER A 205 -6.60 5.31 -22.99
CA SER A 205 -5.25 5.17 -23.58
C SER A 205 -4.50 3.87 -23.24
N GLU A 206 -5.19 2.84 -22.74
CA GLU A 206 -4.68 1.49 -22.50
C GLU A 206 -5.65 0.46 -23.11
N SER A 207 -5.14 -0.45 -23.94
CA SER A 207 -5.91 -1.55 -24.52
C SER A 207 -6.38 -2.51 -23.42
N LYS A 208 -7.62 -2.34 -22.96
CA LYS A 208 -8.29 -3.27 -22.03
C LYS A 208 -8.76 -4.50 -22.83
N ASP A 209 -8.13 -5.64 -22.60
CA ASP A 209 -8.57 -6.94 -23.13
C ASP A 209 -9.57 -7.60 -22.17
N LEU A 210 -10.50 -8.38 -22.73
CA LEU A 210 -11.43 -9.22 -21.95
C LEU A 210 -10.72 -10.52 -21.55
N TYR A 211 -10.52 -10.73 -20.24
CA TYR A 211 -9.80 -11.89 -19.69
C TYR A 211 -10.73 -12.94 -19.05
N GLU A 212 -11.85 -12.53 -18.45
CA GLU A 212 -12.75 -13.43 -17.73
C GLU A 212 -14.21 -13.04 -18.01
N ILE A 213 -15.05 -14.05 -18.23
CA ILE A 213 -16.51 -13.92 -18.25
C ILE A 213 -17.07 -14.84 -17.16
N GLN A 214 -17.81 -14.28 -16.22
CA GLN A 214 -18.51 -15.04 -15.19
C GLN A 214 -19.97 -15.28 -15.63
N TYR A 215 -20.40 -16.54 -15.60
CA TYR A 215 -21.77 -16.94 -15.92
C TYR A 215 -22.30 -17.87 -14.82
N GLY A 216 -23.06 -17.30 -13.88
CA GLY A 216 -23.52 -18.01 -12.69
C GLY A 216 -22.33 -18.55 -11.89
N ASP A 217 -22.31 -19.87 -11.69
CA ASP A 217 -21.24 -20.60 -10.99
C ASP A 217 -20.09 -21.03 -11.91
N SER A 218 -20.17 -20.73 -13.21
CA SER A 218 -19.15 -21.06 -14.21
C SER A 218 -18.30 -19.84 -14.57
N LYS A 219 -17.04 -20.11 -14.92
CA LYS A 219 -16.10 -19.09 -15.41
C LYS A 219 -15.55 -19.50 -16.76
N ILE A 220 -15.52 -18.55 -17.69
CA ILE A 220 -14.83 -18.66 -18.98
C ILE A 220 -13.61 -17.76 -18.92
N ILE A 221 -12.44 -18.36 -19.10
CA ILE A 221 -11.15 -17.66 -19.09
C ILE A 221 -10.68 -17.53 -20.53
N LEU A 222 -10.29 -16.32 -20.94
CA LEU A 222 -9.78 -16.02 -22.27
C LEU A 222 -8.30 -15.68 -22.19
N GLU A 223 -7.48 -16.40 -22.94
CA GLU A 223 -6.03 -16.21 -23.02
C GLU A 223 -5.59 -16.07 -24.48
N ARG A 224 -4.53 -15.27 -24.71
CA ARG A 224 -3.97 -14.96 -26.04
C ARG A 224 -2.69 -15.73 -26.27
#